data_AF-A0A250K012-F1
#
_entry.id   AF-A0A250K012-F1
#
_cell.length_a   1.000
_cell.length_b   1.000
_cell.length_c   1.000
_cell.angle_alpha   90.00
_cell.angle_beta   90.00
_cell.angle_gamma   90.00
#
_symmetry.space_group_name_H-M   'P 1'
#
loop_
_entity.id
_entity.type
_entity.pdbx_description
1 polymer ?
#
loop_
_entity_poly.entity_id
_entity_poly.type
_entity_poly.pdbx_seq_one_letter_code
_entity_poly.pdbx_strand_id
1 'polypeptide(L)'
;MNARVVADVGEPPEELLAVFERAFREQVCLAFAYRDRHGEATRRVVEPHGLLVESAVWYVLARDVEEAAARRFRMDRIRRARLVSERPFTPDMAGLRAQAEAQRADGAPASG
;
A
#
# COMPACT_ATOMS: atom_id res chain seq x y z
N MET A 1 8.61 -8.06 -26.90
CA MET A 1 9.27 -8.04 -25.57
C MET A 1 9.59 -6.59 -25.25
N ASN A 2 8.66 -5.85 -24.65
CA ASN A 2 8.77 -4.39 -24.48
C ASN A 2 8.99 -4.04 -23.01
N ALA A 3 10.25 -4.12 -22.58
CA ALA A 3 10.72 -3.53 -21.33
C ALA A 3 10.92 -2.02 -21.54
N ARG A 4 9.84 -1.23 -21.46
CA ARG A 4 9.93 0.22 -21.61
C ARG A 4 9.05 0.99 -20.62
N VAL A 5 8.95 0.52 -19.37
CA VAL A 5 8.15 1.18 -18.32
C VAL A 5 8.93 1.47 -17.03
N VAL A 6 10.21 1.07 -16.89
CA VAL A 6 10.92 1.26 -15.62
C VAL A 6 11.59 2.64 -15.48
N ALA A 7 11.88 3.34 -16.59
CA ALA A 7 12.77 4.51 -16.54
C ALA A 7 12.14 5.84 -16.06
N ASP A 8 10.81 5.93 -15.94
CA ASP A 8 10.11 7.18 -15.57
C ASP A 8 9.21 7.03 -14.32
N VAL A 9 9.20 5.85 -13.74
CA VAL A 9 8.56 5.58 -12.46
C VAL A 9 9.67 5.62 -11.41
N GLY A 10 9.58 6.48 -10.39
CA GLY A 10 10.57 6.50 -9.32
C GLY A 10 10.75 5.11 -8.70
N GLU A 11 11.93 4.76 -8.19
CA GLU A 11 12.17 3.40 -7.69
C GLU A 11 11.49 3.18 -6.32
N PRO A 12 10.86 2.01 -6.08
CA PRO A 12 10.34 1.69 -4.76
C PRO A 12 11.51 1.46 -3.79
N PRO A 13 11.35 1.74 -2.48
CA PRO A 13 12.38 1.41 -1.51
C PRO A 13 12.62 -0.12 -1.49
N GLU A 14 13.83 -0.55 -1.86
CA GLU A 14 14.18 -1.97 -2.08
C GLU A 14 13.86 -2.85 -0.87
N GLU A 15 14.25 -2.39 0.33
CA GLU A 15 13.97 -3.11 1.59
C GLU A 15 12.47 -3.30 1.81
N LEU A 16 11.66 -2.26 1.55
CA LEU A 16 10.21 -2.35 1.70
C LEU A 16 9.59 -3.26 0.65
N LEU A 17 10.08 -3.22 -0.60
CA LEU A 17 9.62 -4.10 -1.66
C LEU A 17 9.85 -5.57 -1.28
N ALA A 18 11.05 -5.92 -0.78
CA ALA A 18 11.36 -7.26 -0.33
C ALA A 18 10.43 -7.74 0.81
N VAL A 19 10.16 -6.87 1.80
CA VAL A 19 9.23 -7.19 2.90
C VAL A 19 7.80 -7.37 2.39
N PHE A 20 7.34 -6.51 1.47
CA PHE A 20 6.03 -6.62 0.83
C PHE A 20 5.89 -7.93 0.06
N GLU A 21 6.86 -8.26 -0.82
CA GLU A 21 6.84 -9.48 -1.63
C GLU A 21 6.77 -10.74 -0.75
N ARG A 22 7.50 -10.73 0.37
CA ARG A 22 7.47 -11.82 1.33
C ARG A 22 6.10 -11.92 2.01
N ALA A 23 5.54 -10.82 2.49
CA ALA A 23 4.21 -10.80 3.10
C ALA A 23 3.11 -11.26 2.12
N PHE A 24 3.19 -10.82 0.86
CA PHE A 24 2.27 -11.23 -0.19
C PHE A 24 2.36 -12.72 -0.51
N ARG A 25 3.59 -13.25 -0.65
CA ARG A 25 3.85 -14.66 -0.92
C ARG A 25 3.42 -15.57 0.22
N GLU A 26 3.71 -15.18 1.46
CA GLU A 26 3.29 -15.91 2.66
C GLU A 26 1.81 -15.68 3.00
N GLN A 27 1.12 -14.77 2.29
CA GLN A 27 -0.27 -14.41 2.52
C GLN A 27 -0.54 -13.97 3.97
N VAL A 28 0.38 -13.18 4.53
CA VAL A 28 0.30 -12.63 5.89
C VAL A 28 0.30 -11.10 5.89
N CYS A 29 -0.29 -10.51 6.93
CA CYS A 29 -0.39 -9.07 7.07
C CYS A 29 0.99 -8.40 7.20
N LEU A 30 1.03 -7.12 6.84
CA LEU A 30 2.19 -6.24 6.97
C LEU A 30 1.94 -5.21 8.08
N ALA A 31 2.89 -5.06 9.01
CA ALA A 31 2.89 -4.00 10.00
C ALA A 31 3.97 -2.97 9.72
N PHE A 32 3.66 -1.68 9.92
CA PHE A 32 4.62 -0.60 9.71
C PHE A 32 4.27 0.68 10.48
N ALA A 33 5.26 1.56 10.62
CA ALA A 33 5.04 2.97 10.96
C ALA A 33 4.78 3.77 9.68
N TYR A 34 3.80 4.67 9.74
CA TYR A 34 3.39 5.51 8.61
C TYR A 34 3.30 6.96 9.03
N ARG A 35 3.85 7.86 8.20
CA ARG A 35 3.65 9.30 8.36
C ARG A 35 2.79 9.81 7.22
N ASP A 36 1.66 10.41 7.55
CA ASP A 36 0.72 10.87 6.53
C ASP A 36 1.16 12.21 5.88
N ARG A 37 0.30 12.82 5.06
CA ARG A 37 0.63 14.11 4.41
C ARG A 37 0.65 15.30 5.38
N HIS A 38 -0.07 15.20 6.49
CA HIS A 38 -0.13 16.23 7.53
C HIS A 38 0.99 16.06 8.56
N GLY A 39 1.79 15.00 8.43
CA GLY A 39 2.92 14.71 9.30
C GLY A 39 2.53 13.87 10.52
N GLU A 40 1.29 13.41 10.61
CA GLU A 40 0.81 12.56 11.70
C GLU A 40 1.41 11.16 11.58
N ALA A 41 1.95 10.68 12.70
CA ALA A 41 2.56 9.36 12.79
C ALA A 41 1.54 8.35 13.30
N THR A 42 1.36 7.27 12.55
CA THR A 42 0.49 6.14 12.91
C THR A 42 1.25 4.83 12.80
N ARG A 43 0.76 3.80 13.49
CA ARG A 43 1.17 2.42 13.26
C ARG A 43 0.01 1.72 12.57
N ARG A 44 0.31 0.87 11.60
CA ARG A 44 -0.70 0.20 10.79
C ARG A 44 -0.40 -1.28 10.73
N VAL A 45 -1.46 -2.09 10.70
CA VAL A 45 -1.44 -3.49 10.31
C VAL A 45 -2.40 -3.60 9.14
N VAL A 46 -1.93 -4.15 8.02
CA VAL A 46 -2.69 -4.15 6.77
C VAL A 46 -2.57 -5.49 6.06
N GLU A 47 -3.60 -5.82 5.30
CA GLU A 47 -3.57 -6.91 4.32
C GLU A 47 -2.97 -6.34 3.01
N PRO A 48 -1.76 -6.74 2.58
CA PRO A 48 -1.11 -6.15 1.40
C PRO A 48 -1.61 -6.83 0.12
N HIS A 49 -2.62 -6.31 -0.56
CA HIS A 49 -3.17 -7.00 -1.74
C HIS A 49 -2.41 -6.70 -3.04
N GLY A 50 -1.67 -5.60 -3.14
CA GLY A 50 -0.85 -5.34 -4.32
C GLY A 50 -0.15 -3.99 -4.34
N LEU A 51 0.58 -3.74 -5.44
CA LEU A 51 1.24 -2.47 -5.70
C LEU A 51 0.49 -1.68 -6.77
N LEU A 52 0.56 -0.36 -6.64
CA LEU A 52 -0.01 0.60 -7.57
C LEU A 52 1.03 1.70 -7.84
N VAL A 53 1.18 2.06 -9.10
CA VAL A 53 2.04 3.17 -9.53
C VAL A 53 1.16 4.26 -10.11
N GLU A 54 1.26 5.46 -9.55
CA GLU A 54 0.51 6.63 -10.00
C GLU A 54 1.39 7.87 -9.92
N SER A 55 1.46 8.64 -11.01
CA SER A 55 2.28 9.85 -11.09
C SER A 55 3.72 9.63 -10.61
N ALA A 56 4.35 8.53 -11.06
CA ALA A 56 5.69 8.09 -10.66
C ALA A 56 5.88 7.78 -9.16
N VAL A 57 4.80 7.59 -8.40
CA VAL A 57 4.84 7.22 -6.98
C VAL A 57 4.32 5.80 -6.78
N TRP A 58 5.02 5.01 -5.96
CA TRP A 58 4.61 3.67 -5.56
C TRP A 58 3.72 3.67 -4.32
N TYR A 59 2.66 2.87 -4.37
CA TYR A 59 1.72 2.66 -3.29
C TYR A 59 1.56 1.17 -3.00
N VAL A 60 1.43 0.85 -1.72
CA VAL A 60 0.82 -0.40 -1.26
C VAL A 60 -0.69 -0.20 -1.24
N LEU A 61 -1.40 -1.03 -2.00
CA LEU A 61 -2.86 -1.12 -1.99
C LEU A 61 -3.23 -2.21 -0.98
N ALA A 62 -3.89 -1.80 0.11
CA ALA A 62 -4.08 -2.66 1.26
C ALA A 62 -5.41 -2.42 1.97
N ARG A 63 -5.94 -3.45 2.64
CA ARG A 63 -7.03 -3.27 3.61
C ARG A 63 -6.40 -2.96 4.96
N ASP A 64 -6.77 -1.83 5.54
CA ASP A 64 -6.38 -1.50 6.91
C ASP A 64 -7.21 -2.38 7.86
N VAL A 65 -6.53 -3.15 8.72
CA VAL A 65 -7.18 -4.13 9.59
C VAL A 65 -7.99 -3.46 10.70
N GLU A 66 -7.53 -2.32 11.21
CA GLU A 66 -8.22 -1.60 12.28
C GLU A 66 -9.46 -0.88 11.74
N GLU A 67 -9.33 -0.28 10.57
CA GLU A 67 -10.39 0.52 9.94
C GLU A 67 -11.31 -0.30 9.03
N ALA A 68 -10.99 -1.57 8.77
CA ALA A 68 -11.66 -2.46 7.83
C ALA A 68 -11.86 -1.90 6.41
N ALA A 69 -11.04 -0.93 6.01
CA ALA A 69 -11.21 -0.13 4.80
C ALA A 69 -10.05 -0.30 3.82
N ALA A 70 -10.36 -0.28 2.52
CA ALA A 70 -9.34 -0.18 1.48
C ALA A 70 -8.58 1.15 1.61
N ARG A 71 -7.25 1.11 1.55
CA ARG A 71 -6.38 2.29 1.64
C ARG A 71 -5.18 2.15 0.70
N ARG A 72 -4.62 3.30 0.33
CA ARG A 72 -3.39 3.43 -0.45
C ARG A 72 -2.31 4.05 0.43
N PHE A 73 -1.22 3.33 0.66
CA PHE A 73 -0.09 3.82 1.46
C PHE A 73 1.09 4.08 0.55
N ARG A 74 1.60 5.33 0.51
CA ARG A 74 2.80 5.63 -0.28
C ARG A 74 4.01 4.94 0.33
N MET A 75 4.77 4.22 -0.49
CA MET A 75 5.91 3.44 -0.03
C MET A 75 7.02 4.30 0.59
N ASP A 76 7.25 5.51 0.08
CA ASP A 76 8.23 6.47 0.61
C ASP A 76 7.95 6.95 2.05
N ARG A 77 6.70 6.81 2.52
CA ARG A 77 6.23 7.21 3.85
C ARG A 77 6.14 6.05 4.85
N ILE A 78 6.43 4.83 4.41
CA ILE A 78 6.43 3.62 5.23
C ILE A 78 7.81 3.45 5.86
N ARG A 79 7.84 3.12 7.15
CA ARG A 79 9.06 2.83 7.92
C ARG A 79 8.87 1.60 8.79
N ARG A 80 9.98 0.90 9.07
CA ARG A 80 10.02 -0.28 9.97
C ARG A 80 8.97 -1.34 9.60
N ALA A 81 8.88 -1.65 8.31
CA ALA A 81 7.94 -2.64 7.81
C ALA A 81 8.36 -4.05 8.24
N ARG A 82 7.40 -4.87 8.66
CA ARG A 82 7.63 -6.25 9.07
C ARG A 82 6.39 -7.11 8.83
N LEU A 83 6.59 -8.42 8.69
CA LEU A 83 5.52 -9.39 8.59
C LEU A 83 4.79 -9.53 9.94
N VAL A 84 3.52 -9.90 9.87
CA VAL A 84 2.68 -10.31 10.99
C VAL A 84 2.22 -11.74 10.70
N SER A 85 3.12 -12.71 10.92
CA SER A 85 2.97 -14.10 10.47
C SER A 85 1.72 -14.80 11.02
N GLU A 86 1.22 -14.36 12.16
CA GLU A 86 0.01 -14.88 12.82
C GLU A 86 -1.31 -14.33 12.25
N ARG A 87 -1.25 -13.43 11.26
CA ARG A 87 -2.43 -12.82 10.63
C ARG A 87 -2.48 -13.11 9.14
N PRO A 88 -3.12 -14.21 8.71
CA PRO A 88 -3.27 -14.51 7.30
C PRO A 88 -4.28 -13.58 6.62
N PHE A 89 -4.17 -13.42 5.31
CA PHE A 89 -5.14 -12.73 4.47
C PHE A 89 -5.29 -13.43 3.11
N THR A 90 -6.37 -13.15 2.39
CA THR A 90 -6.56 -13.64 1.01
C THR A 90 -6.40 -12.47 0.03
N PRO A 91 -5.46 -12.52 -0.93
CA PRO A 91 -5.33 -11.49 -1.96
C PRO A 91 -6.64 -11.27 -2.74
N ASP A 92 -6.97 -10.00 -2.96
CA ASP A 92 -8.20 -9.53 -3.61
C ASP A 92 -7.93 -8.17 -4.24
N MET A 93 -7.14 -8.17 -5.30
CA MET A 93 -6.77 -6.93 -5.98
C MET A 93 -7.94 -6.26 -6.68
N ALA A 94 -8.89 -7.05 -7.18
CA ALA A 94 -10.04 -6.52 -7.91
C ALA A 94 -10.99 -5.78 -6.98
N GLY A 95 -11.40 -6.43 -5.87
CA GLY A 95 -12.30 -5.82 -4.90
C GLY A 95 -11.68 -4.59 -4.22
N LEU A 96 -10.39 -4.67 -3.90
CA LEU A 96 -9.71 -3.57 -3.22
C LEU A 96 -9.45 -2.36 -4.13
N ARG A 97 -9.18 -2.56 -5.43
CA ARG A 97 -9.14 -1.46 -6.41
C ARG A 97 -10.49 -0.76 -6.53
N ALA A 98 -11.58 -1.52 -6.69
CA ALA A 98 -12.92 -0.96 -6.79
C ALA A 98 -13.27 -0.11 -5.55
N GLN A 99 -12.94 -0.59 -4.35
CA GLN A 99 -13.14 0.16 -3.10
C GLN A 99 -12.24 1.41 -2.99
N ALA A 100 -10.98 1.32 -3.42
CA ALA A 100 -10.03 2.43 -3.38
C ALA A 100 -10.36 3.54 -4.39
N GLU A 101 -10.97 3.19 -5.53
CA GLU A 101 -11.50 4.10 -6.55
C GLU A 101 -12.73 4.84 -6.03
N ALA A 102 -13.70 4.13 -5.44
CA ALA A 102 -14.90 4.72 -4.85
C ALA A 102 -14.56 5.80 -3.80
N GLN A 103 -13.64 5.49 -2.88
CA GLN A 103 -13.19 6.46 -1.86
C GLN A 103 -12.42 7.66 -2.43
N ARG A 104 -11.84 7.52 -3.63
CA ARG A 104 -11.15 8.63 -4.32
C ARG A 104 -12.15 9.66 -4.84
N ALA A 105 -13.32 9.20 -5.28
CA ALA A 105 -14.43 10.05 -5.70
C ALA A 105 -15.11 10.73 -4.49
N ASP A 106 -15.25 10.01 -3.37
CA ASP A 106 -15.90 10.52 -2.16
C ASP A 106 -14.99 11.40 -1.28
N GLY A 107 -13.68 11.36 -1.50
CA GLY A 107 -12.66 12.02 -0.67
C GLY A 107 -11.92 13.18 -1.35
N ALA A 108 -12.42 13.73 -2.45
CA ALA A 108 -11.88 14.98 -2.98
C ALA A 108 -12.22 16.12 -2.00
N PRO A 109 -11.26 16.75 -1.30
CA PRO A 109 -11.55 18.05 -0.73
C PRO A 109 -11.84 18.98 -1.91
N ALA A 110 -12.88 19.80 -1.77
CA ALA A 110 -13.04 21.00 -2.60
C ALA A 110 -11.67 21.69 -2.63
N SER A 111 -11.11 21.82 -3.83
CA SER A 111 -9.99 22.71 -4.06
C SER A 111 -10.44 24.10 -3.64
N GLY A 112 -10.01 24.52 -2.45
CA GLY A 112 -10.03 25.91 -2.00
C GLY A 112 -8.75 26.61 -2.45
#